data_AF-A0A7X1Z963-F1
#
_entry.id   AF-A0A7X1Z963-F1
#
_cell.length_a   1.000
_cell.length_b   1.000
_cell.length_c   1.000
_cell.angle_alpha   90.00
_cell.angle_beta   90.00
_cell.angle_gamma   90.00
#
_symmetry.space_group_name_H-M   'P 1'
#
loop_
_entity.id
_entity.type
_entity.pdbx_description
1 polymer ?
#
loop_
_entity_poly.entity_id
_entity_poly.type
_entity_poly.pdbx_seq_one_letter_code
_entity_poly.pdbx_strand_id
1 'polypeptide(L)'
;MPVDFMMMDGMTRGHLGFFNLILICILVFVVIKIIVGVGLSKNDWKENSGKTKNKASNLKVNMERYHEAGLSDSDIKIFRENLAEAKSNIENWEKNTKKNDDLQVVESVTGGLEASKLTFKYIVQNPQELTKQNEFLYKDLPNMVKLTDKFLEMKKQSLHSDEISRDLDETLLLIKTLAERISKNYHEILMDDVNVIKHEVKFD
;
A
#
# COMPACT_ATOMS: atom_id res chain seq x y z
N MET A 1 -54.71 -5.06 -59.43
CA MET A 1 -55.01 -6.50 -59.33
C MET A 1 -54.71 -7.15 -60.67
N PRO A 2 -54.12 -8.36 -60.75
CA PRO A 2 -53.02 -8.95 -59.97
C PRO A 2 -51.72 -9.05 -60.83
N VAL A 3 -50.59 -8.49 -60.41
CA VAL A 3 -49.41 -9.12 -59.77
C VAL A 3 -48.95 -10.48 -60.34
N ASP A 4 -47.86 -10.41 -61.11
CA ASP A 4 -47.01 -11.50 -61.59
C ASP A 4 -46.38 -12.29 -60.43
N PHE A 5 -46.34 -13.61 -60.60
CA PHE A 5 -45.70 -14.57 -59.71
C PHE A 5 -44.60 -15.29 -60.49
N MET A 6 -43.51 -15.65 -59.79
CA MET A 6 -42.38 -16.50 -60.19
C MET A 6 -41.20 -15.87 -60.96
N MET A 7 -40.16 -15.46 -60.22
CA MET A 7 -38.96 -16.29 -59.91
C MET A 7 -37.70 -15.41 -59.76
N MET A 8 -37.15 -15.31 -58.55
CA MET A 8 -35.71 -15.08 -58.39
C MET A 8 -35.23 -15.78 -57.11
N ASP A 9 -34.54 -16.89 -57.33
CA ASP A 9 -33.79 -17.66 -56.34
C ASP A 9 -32.58 -16.84 -55.85
N GLY A 10 -32.28 -16.93 -54.56
CA GLY A 10 -31.24 -16.08 -53.97
C GLY A 10 -31.02 -16.29 -52.48
N MET A 11 -30.04 -17.15 -52.18
CA MET A 11 -29.11 -17.00 -51.06
C MET A 11 -29.53 -17.59 -49.69
N THR A 12 -29.36 -18.91 -49.54
CA THR A 12 -29.09 -19.56 -48.24
C THR A 12 -27.88 -20.48 -48.33
N ARG A 13 -26.68 -19.91 -48.40
CA ARG A 13 -25.42 -20.70 -48.30
C ARG A 13 -24.25 -19.81 -47.87
N GLY A 14 -24.10 -19.59 -46.57
CA GLY A 14 -22.98 -18.79 -46.05
C GLY A 14 -22.69 -18.91 -44.55
N HIS A 15 -23.65 -19.33 -43.72
CA HIS A 15 -23.46 -19.28 -42.27
C HIS A 15 -22.85 -20.54 -41.62
N LEU A 16 -22.90 -21.70 -42.29
CA LEU A 16 -22.40 -22.98 -41.72
C LEU A 16 -20.87 -23.15 -41.80
N GLY A 17 -20.18 -22.42 -42.67
CA GLY A 17 -18.71 -22.52 -42.82
C GLY A 17 -17.93 -21.78 -41.72
N PHE A 18 -18.47 -20.64 -41.25
CA PHE A 18 -17.77 -19.80 -40.27
C PHE A 18 -17.72 -20.45 -38.88
N PHE A 19 -18.79 -21.12 -38.46
CA PHE A 19 -18.81 -21.83 -37.18
C PHE A 19 -17.84 -23.01 -37.16
N ASN A 20 -17.72 -23.77 -38.27
CA ASN A 20 -16.72 -24.84 -38.38
C ASN A 20 -15.29 -24.30 -38.37
N LEU A 21 -15.02 -23.16 -39.01
CA LEU A 21 -13.70 -22.51 -38.97
C LEU A 21 -13.33 -22.08 -37.53
N ILE A 22 -14.27 -21.48 -36.80
CA ILE A 22 -14.07 -21.06 -35.41
C ILE A 22 -13.82 -22.27 -34.50
N LEU A 23 -14.57 -23.35 -34.67
CA LEU A 23 -14.40 -24.59 -33.89
C LEU A 23 -13.02 -25.23 -34.14
N ILE A 24 -12.55 -25.22 -35.39
CA ILE A 24 -11.21 -25.69 -35.75
C ILE A 24 -10.12 -24.82 -35.10
N CYS A 25 -10.27 -23.48 -35.13
CA CYS A 25 -9.33 -22.57 -34.48
C CYS A 25 -9.26 -22.77 -32.95
N ILE A 26 -10.40 -23.01 -32.30
CA ILE A 26 -10.45 -23.30 -30.85
C ILE A 26 -9.74 -24.63 -30.54
N LEU A 27 -9.97 -25.68 -31.34
CA LEU A 27 -9.31 -26.97 -31.14
C LEU A 27 -7.79 -26.87 -31.33
N VAL A 28 -7.31 -26.11 -32.33
CA VAL A 28 -5.87 -25.85 -32.53
C VAL A 28 -5.28 -25.10 -31.34
N PHE A 29 -5.99 -24.13 -30.77
CA PHE A 29 -5.52 -23.38 -29.60
C PHE A 29 -5.38 -24.26 -28.35
N VAL A 30 -6.32 -25.20 -28.15
CA VAL A 30 -6.26 -26.20 -27.06
C VAL A 30 -5.10 -27.17 -27.28
N VAL A 31 -4.86 -27.63 -28.51
CA VAL A 31 -3.73 -28.52 -28.82
C VAL A 31 -2.39 -27.79 -28.61
N ILE A 32 -2.28 -26.51 -28.96
CA ILE A 32 -1.08 -25.70 -28.68
C ILE A 32 -0.88 -25.56 -27.16
N LYS A 33 -1.93 -25.34 -26.38
CA LYS A 33 -1.84 -25.31 -24.90
C LYS A 33 -1.42 -26.65 -24.31
N ILE A 34 -1.79 -27.78 -24.92
CA ILE A 34 -1.36 -29.10 -24.49
C ILE A 34 0.10 -29.35 -24.88
N ILE A 35 0.53 -29.02 -26.11
CA ILE A 35 1.92 -29.21 -26.55
C ILE A 35 2.89 -28.29 -25.78
N VAL A 36 2.50 -27.03 -25.53
CA VAL A 36 3.29 -26.07 -24.73
C VAL A 36 3.15 -26.33 -23.22
N GLY A 37 2.00 -26.85 -22.77
CA GLY A 37 1.67 -27.05 -21.36
C GLY A 37 2.02 -28.43 -20.77
N VAL A 38 2.36 -29.42 -21.59
CA VAL A 38 2.83 -30.74 -21.12
C VAL A 38 4.33 -30.74 -20.75
N GLY A 39 5.02 -29.60 -20.91
CA GLY A 39 6.45 -29.44 -20.60
C GLY A 39 6.84 -29.08 -19.17
N LEU A 40 5.92 -28.68 -18.27
CA LEU A 40 6.27 -28.29 -16.90
C LEU A 40 5.14 -28.57 -15.91
N SER A 41 4.99 -29.83 -15.50
CA SER A 41 4.17 -30.20 -14.33
C SER A 41 4.92 -31.19 -13.45
N LYS A 42 5.98 -30.69 -12.81
CA LYS A 42 6.50 -31.13 -11.51
C LYS A 42 7.16 -29.91 -10.88
N ASN A 43 6.52 -29.34 -9.86
CA ASN A 43 7.11 -28.68 -8.69
C ASN A 43 6.27 -27.52 -8.10
N ASP A 44 4.95 -27.67 -7.95
CA ASP A 44 4.16 -26.76 -7.07
C ASP A 44 4.21 -27.17 -5.58
N TRP A 45 5.26 -27.89 -5.19
CA TRP A 45 5.56 -28.30 -3.81
C TRP A 45 6.94 -27.81 -3.34
N LYS A 46 7.42 -26.67 -3.86
CA LYS A 46 8.69 -26.08 -3.40
C LYS A 46 8.77 -24.54 -3.40
N GLU A 47 7.66 -23.82 -3.52
CA GLU A 47 7.68 -22.34 -3.47
C GLU A 47 7.37 -21.73 -2.10
N ASN A 48 6.95 -22.54 -1.11
CA ASN A 48 6.64 -22.05 0.25
C ASN A 48 7.78 -22.25 1.27
N SER A 49 8.81 -23.04 0.93
CA SER A 49 9.97 -23.31 1.79
C SER A 49 10.99 -22.15 1.77
N GLY A 50 11.14 -21.44 0.65
CA GLY A 50 12.06 -20.30 0.54
C GLY A 50 11.56 -19.04 1.27
N LYS A 51 10.26 -18.72 1.16
CA LYS A 51 9.66 -17.54 1.81
C LYS A 51 9.64 -17.65 3.33
N THR A 52 9.39 -18.84 3.88
CA THR A 52 9.42 -19.10 5.33
C THR A 52 10.84 -19.07 5.90
N LYS A 53 11.83 -19.62 5.19
CA LYS A 53 13.24 -19.59 5.61
C LYS A 53 13.82 -18.17 5.58
N ASN A 54 13.45 -17.35 4.59
CA ASN A 54 13.84 -15.95 4.48
C ASN A 54 13.15 -15.05 5.54
N LYS A 55 11.89 -15.34 5.87
CA LYS A 55 11.15 -14.65 6.93
C LYS A 55 11.69 -15.01 8.33
N ALA A 56 12.00 -16.27 8.57
CA ALA A 56 12.57 -16.73 9.83
C ALA A 56 14.01 -16.22 10.04
N SER A 57 14.82 -16.12 8.98
CA SER A 57 16.16 -15.53 9.05
C SER A 57 16.12 -14.02 9.25
N ASN A 58 15.28 -13.27 8.50
CA ASN A 58 15.07 -11.83 8.77
C ASN A 58 14.54 -11.59 10.19
N LEU A 59 13.66 -12.46 10.69
CA LEU A 59 13.15 -12.36 12.06
C LEU A 59 14.26 -12.55 13.10
N LYS A 60 15.14 -13.53 12.90
CA LYS A 60 16.30 -13.77 13.79
C LYS A 60 17.32 -12.63 13.73
N VAL A 61 17.66 -12.14 12.54
CA VAL A 61 18.57 -11.00 12.35
C VAL A 61 18.04 -9.74 13.04
N ASN A 62 16.74 -9.50 13.00
CA ASN A 62 16.14 -8.39 13.73
C ASN A 62 16.16 -8.59 15.25
N MET A 63 15.94 -9.80 15.76
CA MET A 63 15.99 -10.09 17.21
C MET A 63 17.39 -9.83 17.79
N GLU A 64 18.44 -10.28 17.11
CA GLU A 64 19.83 -10.11 17.57
C GLU A 64 20.20 -8.61 17.64
N ARG A 65 19.82 -7.83 16.62
CA ARG A 65 19.99 -6.36 16.64
C ARG A 65 19.23 -5.69 17.80
N TYR A 66 18.04 -6.18 18.13
CA TYR A 66 17.27 -5.61 19.25
C TYR A 66 17.85 -5.99 20.61
N HIS A 67 18.49 -7.15 20.73
CA HIS A 67 19.27 -7.50 21.92
C HIS A 67 20.54 -6.68 22.04
N GLU A 68 21.27 -6.47 20.94
CA GLU A 68 22.45 -5.59 20.89
C GLU A 68 22.11 -4.14 21.29
N ALA A 69 20.87 -3.72 21.00
CA ALA A 69 20.28 -2.45 21.43
C ALA A 69 19.90 -2.37 22.92
N GLY A 70 20.04 -3.47 23.68
CA GLY A 70 19.74 -3.53 25.10
C GLY A 70 18.26 -3.77 25.45
N LEU A 71 17.43 -4.17 24.49
CA LEU A 71 16.02 -4.51 24.76
C LEU A 71 15.89 -5.91 25.37
N SER A 72 15.02 -6.04 26.38
CA SER A 72 14.62 -7.35 26.90
C SER A 72 13.69 -8.07 25.91
N ASP A 73 13.55 -9.40 26.02
CA ASP A 73 12.62 -10.17 25.19
C ASP A 73 11.17 -9.64 25.23
N SER A 74 10.73 -9.18 26.41
CA SER A 74 9.41 -8.55 26.58
C SER A 74 9.32 -7.23 25.84
N ASP A 75 10.36 -6.40 25.91
CA ASP A 75 10.39 -5.11 25.23
C ASP A 75 10.43 -5.29 23.71
N ILE A 76 11.16 -6.32 23.23
CA ILE A 76 11.20 -6.70 21.82
C ILE A 76 9.81 -7.12 21.32
N LYS A 77 9.06 -7.90 22.10
CA LYS A 77 7.71 -8.30 21.73
C LYS A 77 6.79 -7.09 21.61
N ILE A 78 6.78 -6.22 22.62
CA ILE A 78 5.99 -4.98 22.64
C ILE A 78 6.39 -4.08 21.47
N PHE A 79 7.69 -3.90 21.25
CA PHE A 79 8.27 -3.17 20.12
C PHE A 79 7.72 -3.67 18.77
N ARG A 80 7.70 -4.99 18.56
CA ARG A 80 7.20 -5.58 17.31
C ARG A 80 5.69 -5.43 17.13
N GLU A 81 4.91 -5.52 18.20
CA GLU A 81 3.47 -5.28 18.17
C GLU A 81 3.17 -3.83 17.78
N ASN A 82 3.86 -2.87 18.41
CA ASN A 82 3.70 -1.45 18.11
C ASN A 82 4.14 -1.09 16.68
N LEU A 83 5.23 -1.69 16.19
CA LEU A 83 5.64 -1.51 14.80
C LEU A 83 4.67 -2.14 13.80
N ALA A 84 4.05 -3.28 14.15
CA ALA A 84 3.05 -3.89 13.29
C ALA A 84 1.82 -2.97 13.16
N GLU A 85 1.37 -2.38 14.28
CA GLU A 85 0.29 -1.40 14.28
C GLU A 85 0.66 -0.14 13.51
N ALA A 86 1.84 0.44 13.76
CA ALA A 86 2.32 1.63 13.04
C ALA A 86 2.38 1.38 11.52
N LYS A 87 2.86 0.22 11.10
CA LYS A 87 2.87 -0.17 9.70
C LYS A 87 1.45 -0.24 9.13
N SER A 88 0.51 -0.86 9.84
CA SER A 88 -0.90 -0.92 9.42
C SER A 88 -1.51 0.47 9.29
N ASN A 89 -1.17 1.39 10.21
CA ASN A 89 -1.65 2.76 10.16
C ASN A 89 -1.11 3.51 8.94
N ILE A 90 0.18 3.36 8.62
CA ILE A 90 0.78 3.95 7.41
C ILE A 90 0.14 3.39 6.14
N GLU A 91 -0.07 2.07 6.06
CA GLU A 91 -0.72 1.44 4.91
C GLU A 91 -2.18 1.92 4.73
N ASN A 92 -2.91 2.11 5.84
CA ASN A 92 -4.27 2.67 5.80
C ASN A 92 -4.28 4.14 5.37
N TRP A 93 -3.39 4.96 5.92
CA TRP A 93 -3.25 6.36 5.49
C TRP A 93 -2.88 6.45 4.00
N GLU A 94 -1.94 5.63 3.52
CA GLU A 94 -1.60 5.55 2.09
C GLU A 94 -2.80 5.17 1.23
N LYS A 95 -3.56 4.16 1.65
CA LYS A 95 -4.79 3.72 0.97
C LYS A 95 -5.82 4.84 0.92
N ASN A 96 -6.01 5.59 2.00
CA ASN A 96 -6.97 6.69 2.06
C ASN A 96 -6.53 7.86 1.18
N THR A 97 -5.24 8.21 1.21
CA THR A 97 -4.65 9.23 0.35
C THR A 97 -4.89 8.92 -1.13
N LYS A 98 -4.62 7.68 -1.57
CA LYS A 98 -4.84 7.26 -2.97
C LYS A 98 -6.30 7.28 -3.43
N LYS A 99 -7.28 7.31 -2.52
CA LYS A 99 -8.71 7.30 -2.87
C LYS A 99 -9.27 8.70 -3.13
N ASN A 100 -8.55 9.76 -2.79
CA ASN A 100 -9.10 11.12 -2.81
C ASN A 100 -8.06 12.16 -3.22
N ASP A 101 -8.45 13.08 -4.10
CA ASP A 101 -7.54 14.07 -4.67
C ASP A 101 -7.15 15.16 -3.67
N ASP A 102 -8.05 15.57 -2.77
CA ASP A 102 -7.76 16.57 -1.73
C ASP A 102 -6.65 16.04 -0.78
N LEU A 103 -6.73 14.75 -0.41
CA LEU A 103 -5.69 14.09 0.39
C LEU A 103 -4.37 13.95 -0.36
N GLN A 104 -4.39 13.67 -1.68
CA GLN A 104 -3.17 13.67 -2.50
C GLN A 104 -2.54 15.06 -2.58
N VAL A 105 -3.34 16.12 -2.67
CA VAL A 105 -2.84 17.50 -2.62
C VAL A 105 -2.17 17.77 -1.28
N VAL A 106 -2.80 17.40 -0.16
CA VAL A 106 -2.17 17.52 1.17
C VAL A 106 -0.83 16.79 1.21
N GLU A 107 -0.76 15.56 0.70
CA GLU A 107 0.50 14.82 0.66
C GLU A 107 1.54 15.53 -0.22
N SER A 108 1.17 16.02 -1.39
CA SER A 108 2.10 16.71 -2.30
C SER A 108 2.71 17.99 -1.70
N VAL A 109 1.98 18.64 -0.80
CA VAL A 109 2.40 19.88 -0.14
C VAL A 109 3.23 19.61 1.11
N THR A 110 2.87 18.56 1.87
CA THR A 110 3.41 18.33 3.22
C THR A 110 4.47 17.24 3.28
N GLY A 111 4.42 16.26 2.37
CA GLY A 111 5.25 15.05 2.38
C GLY A 111 5.07 14.19 3.63
N GLY A 112 3.94 14.32 4.34
CA GLY A 112 3.73 13.69 5.64
C GLY A 112 3.71 12.17 5.58
N LEU A 113 3.07 11.57 4.57
CA LEU A 113 3.00 10.13 4.39
C LEU A 113 4.39 9.57 4.05
N GLU A 114 5.13 10.21 3.15
CA GLU A 114 6.50 9.78 2.86
C GLU A 114 7.40 9.90 4.10
N ALA A 115 7.34 11.03 4.82
CA ALA A 115 8.05 11.21 6.08
C ALA A 115 7.67 10.13 7.11
N SER A 116 6.40 9.73 7.18
CA SER A 116 5.97 8.66 8.10
C SER A 116 6.60 7.30 7.77
N LYS A 117 6.74 6.96 6.48
CA LYS A 117 7.42 5.74 6.02
C LYS A 117 8.90 5.77 6.37
N LEU A 118 9.54 6.93 6.20
CA LEU A 118 10.95 7.12 6.52
C LEU A 118 11.21 7.08 8.04
N THR A 119 10.37 7.74 8.84
CA THR A 119 10.41 7.65 10.31
C THR A 119 10.22 6.21 10.78
N PHE A 120 9.24 5.48 10.21
CA PHE A 120 9.06 4.06 10.52
C PHE A 120 10.31 3.23 10.20
N LYS A 121 10.90 3.44 9.01
CA LYS A 121 12.14 2.76 8.62
C LYS A 121 13.29 3.08 9.56
N TYR A 122 13.42 4.34 9.99
CA TYR A 122 14.42 4.77 10.96
C TYR A 122 14.25 4.04 12.30
N ILE A 123 13.04 3.96 12.85
CA ILE A 123 12.77 3.26 14.12
C ILE A 123 13.09 1.76 14.00
N VAL A 124 12.74 1.12 12.88
CA VAL A 124 13.07 -0.30 12.64
C VAL A 124 14.59 -0.53 12.60
N GLN A 125 15.35 0.45 12.10
CA GLN A 125 16.81 0.39 12.03
C GLN A 125 17.48 0.76 13.35
N ASN A 126 16.85 1.64 14.14
CA ASN A 126 17.35 2.21 15.39
C ASN A 126 16.36 1.94 16.54
N PRO A 127 16.26 0.70 17.03
CA PRO A 127 15.21 0.29 17.96
C PRO A 127 15.26 1.01 19.32
N GLN A 128 16.45 1.45 19.77
CA GLN A 128 16.66 2.33 20.93
C GLN A 128 15.96 3.69 20.83
N GLU A 129 15.63 4.15 19.61
CA GLU A 129 14.97 5.43 19.37
C GLU A 129 13.44 5.35 19.53
N LEU A 130 12.88 4.15 19.79
CA LEU A 130 11.45 3.93 19.94
C LEU A 130 10.82 4.90 20.94
N THR A 131 11.45 5.05 22.11
CA THR A 131 10.91 5.88 23.20
C THR A 131 10.84 7.34 22.83
N LYS A 132 11.79 7.82 22.01
CA LYS A 132 11.77 9.19 21.46
C LYS A 132 10.66 9.38 20.44
N GLN A 133 10.20 8.30 19.81
CA GLN A 133 9.16 8.31 18.78
C GLN A 133 7.79 7.84 19.28
N ASN A 134 7.58 7.79 20.60
CA ASN A 134 6.29 7.39 21.20
C ASN A 134 5.12 8.25 20.72
N GLU A 135 5.29 9.57 20.60
CA GLU A 135 4.21 10.45 20.11
C GLU A 135 3.83 10.11 18.66
N PHE A 136 4.83 9.90 17.80
CA PHE A 136 4.60 9.47 16.42
C PHE A 136 3.80 8.15 16.35
N LEU A 137 4.22 7.14 17.12
CA LEU A 137 3.67 5.78 17.08
C LEU A 137 2.27 5.68 17.68
N TYR A 138 2.03 6.28 18.85
CA TYR A 138 0.79 6.06 19.62
C TYR A 138 -0.26 7.14 19.45
N LYS A 139 0.13 8.30 18.90
CA LYS A 139 -0.79 9.44 18.75
C LYS A 139 -0.89 9.87 17.30
N ASP A 140 0.21 10.19 16.64
CA ASP A 140 0.15 10.87 15.35
C ASP A 140 -0.33 9.93 14.24
N LEU A 141 0.24 8.73 14.13
CA LEU A 141 -0.20 7.74 13.14
C LEU A 141 -1.66 7.29 13.34
N PRO A 142 -2.09 6.85 14.55
CA PRO A 142 -3.49 6.48 14.76
C PRO A 142 -4.47 7.63 14.50
N ASN A 143 -4.11 8.86 14.87
CA ASN A 143 -4.98 10.01 14.65
C ASN A 143 -5.04 10.41 13.17
N MET A 144 -3.94 10.26 12.42
CA MET A 144 -3.95 10.50 10.98
C MET A 144 -4.90 9.54 10.25
N VAL A 145 -4.90 8.26 10.61
CA VAL A 145 -5.86 7.28 10.07
C VAL A 145 -7.28 7.68 10.42
N LYS A 146 -7.57 7.99 11.70
CA LYS A 146 -8.91 8.43 12.13
C LYS A 146 -9.40 9.67 11.36
N LEU A 147 -8.54 10.67 11.18
CA LEU A 147 -8.90 11.90 10.47
C LEU A 147 -9.16 11.63 8.98
N THR A 148 -8.29 10.85 8.32
CA THR A 148 -8.46 10.53 6.89
C THR A 148 -9.67 9.63 6.64
N ASP A 149 -9.96 8.67 7.52
CA ASP A 149 -11.19 7.87 7.46
C ASP A 149 -12.44 8.75 7.63
N LYS A 150 -12.45 9.63 8.65
CA LYS A 150 -13.55 10.55 8.90
C LYS A 150 -13.78 11.49 7.72
N PHE A 151 -12.72 12.04 7.14
CA PHE A 151 -12.79 12.91 5.97
C PHE A 151 -13.44 12.19 4.78
N LEU A 152 -13.04 10.95 4.50
CA LEU A 152 -13.62 10.17 3.39
C LEU A 152 -15.10 9.84 3.64
N GLU A 153 -15.47 9.52 4.88
CA GLU A 153 -16.86 9.29 5.27
C GLU A 153 -17.72 10.54 5.06
N MET A 154 -17.25 11.69 5.54
CA MET A 154 -17.93 12.97 5.39
C MET A 154 -18.02 13.41 3.93
N LYS A 155 -16.96 13.23 3.14
CA LYS A 155 -16.97 13.56 1.70
C LYS A 155 -18.09 12.82 0.98
N LYS A 156 -18.32 11.55 1.33
CA LYS A 156 -19.42 10.73 0.78
C LYS A 156 -20.81 11.28 1.16
N GLN A 157 -20.95 11.87 2.34
CA GLN A 157 -22.21 12.40 2.87
C GLN A 157 -22.48 13.87 2.45
N SER A 158 -21.43 14.61 2.06
CA SER A 158 -21.45 16.07 1.81
C SER A 158 -22.32 16.57 0.65
N LEU A 159 -22.89 15.68 -0.17
CA LEU A 159 -23.71 16.05 -1.34
C LEU A 159 -25.03 16.78 -1.01
N HIS A 160 -25.35 16.96 0.28
CA HIS A 160 -26.69 17.36 0.74
C HIS A 160 -26.73 18.44 1.84
N SER A 161 -25.60 18.99 2.32
CA SER A 161 -25.62 20.02 3.39
C SER A 161 -24.36 20.91 3.42
N ASP A 162 -24.56 22.23 3.52
CA ASP A 162 -23.49 23.24 3.65
C ASP A 162 -22.69 23.11 4.96
N GLU A 163 -23.33 22.66 6.05
CA GLU A 163 -22.67 22.41 7.35
C GLU A 163 -21.63 21.30 7.23
N ILE A 164 -21.95 20.23 6.49
CA ILE A 164 -21.03 19.12 6.23
C ILE A 164 -19.84 19.60 5.39
N SER A 165 -20.03 20.57 4.49
CA SER A 165 -18.94 21.15 3.71
C SER A 165 -17.94 21.89 4.60
N ARG A 166 -18.40 22.63 5.59
CA ARG A 166 -17.50 23.34 6.52
C ARG A 166 -16.70 22.38 7.38
N ASP A 167 -17.36 21.38 7.97
CA ASP A 167 -16.68 20.39 8.80
C ASP A 167 -15.65 19.58 7.99
N LEU A 168 -15.91 19.39 6.69
CA LEU A 168 -14.98 18.74 5.75
C LEU A 168 -13.69 19.56 5.60
N ASP A 169 -13.81 20.87 5.39
CA ASP A 169 -12.67 21.78 5.26
C ASP A 169 -11.85 21.86 6.55
N GLU A 170 -12.54 21.95 7.70
CA GLU A 170 -11.89 21.94 9.01
C GLU A 170 -11.14 20.60 9.25
N THR A 171 -11.73 19.47 8.89
CA THR A 171 -11.08 18.16 8.98
C THR A 171 -9.86 18.06 8.06
N LEU A 172 -9.95 18.58 6.83
CA LEU A 172 -8.83 18.61 5.89
C LEU A 172 -7.67 19.47 6.39
N LEU A 173 -7.97 20.60 7.03
CA LEU A 173 -6.95 21.45 7.67
C LEU A 173 -6.25 20.72 8.82
N LEU A 174 -6.98 19.96 9.63
CA LEU A 174 -6.40 19.14 10.70
C LEU A 174 -5.49 18.04 10.14
N ILE A 175 -5.90 17.37 9.06
CA ILE A 175 -5.07 16.40 8.34
C ILE A 175 -3.78 17.06 7.86
N LYS A 176 -3.88 18.22 7.18
CA LYS A 176 -2.72 18.96 6.71
C LYS A 176 -1.77 19.33 7.84
N THR A 177 -2.29 19.90 8.92
CA THR A 177 -1.50 20.30 10.09
C THR A 177 -0.77 19.11 10.72
N LEU A 178 -1.46 17.97 10.83
CA LEU A 178 -0.84 16.76 11.37
C LEU A 178 0.22 16.19 10.42
N ALA A 179 -0.01 16.22 9.11
CA ALA A 179 0.96 15.79 8.11
C ALA A 179 2.24 16.66 8.14
N GLU A 180 2.09 17.98 8.26
CA GLU A 180 3.20 18.92 8.45
C GLU A 180 3.98 18.63 9.73
N ARG A 181 3.29 18.33 10.85
CA ARG A 181 3.96 17.95 12.10
C ARG A 181 4.77 16.66 11.94
N ILE A 182 4.20 15.62 11.31
CA ILE A 182 4.89 14.35 11.07
C ILE A 182 6.13 14.57 10.18
N SER A 183 5.99 15.40 9.15
CA SER A 183 7.09 15.78 8.26
C SER A 183 8.22 16.50 9.02
N LYS A 184 7.86 17.46 9.88
CA LYS A 184 8.80 18.16 10.76
C LYS A 184 9.51 17.22 11.73
N ASN A 185 8.79 16.28 12.34
CA ASN A 185 9.40 15.27 13.22
C ASN A 185 10.47 14.45 12.50
N TYR A 186 10.21 14.03 11.25
CA TYR A 186 11.23 13.34 10.47
C TYR A 186 12.45 14.22 10.17
N HIS A 187 12.23 15.51 9.88
CA HIS A 187 13.32 16.46 9.70
C HIS A 187 14.16 16.64 10.98
N GLU A 188 13.52 16.65 12.15
CA GLU A 188 14.21 16.73 13.44
C GLU A 188 15.10 15.50 13.68
N ILE A 189 14.62 14.29 13.35
CA ILE A 189 15.44 13.05 13.37
C ILE A 189 16.71 13.21 12.51
N LEU A 190 16.58 13.73 11.29
CA LEU A 190 17.73 13.93 10.40
C LEU A 190 18.72 14.98 10.93
N MET A 191 18.23 16.01 11.62
CA MET A 191 19.08 17.06 12.20
C MET A 191 19.83 16.57 13.43
N ASP A 192 19.20 15.75 14.26
CA ASP A 192 19.85 15.11 15.41
C ASP A 192 21.01 14.23 14.97
N ASP A 193 20.83 13.40 13.93
CA ASP A 193 21.91 12.58 13.34
C ASP A 193 23.09 13.43 12.86
N VAL A 194 22.84 14.57 12.21
CA VAL A 194 23.89 15.49 11.74
C VAL A 194 24.66 16.12 12.90
N ASN A 195 23.97 16.46 13.99
CA ASN A 195 24.60 17.07 15.16
C ASN A 195 25.51 16.08 15.90
N VAL A 196 25.15 14.80 15.95
CA VAL A 196 26.02 13.73 16.49
C VAL A 196 27.33 13.67 15.71
N ILE A 197 27.27 13.66 14.37
CA ILE A 197 28.48 13.60 13.51
C ILE A 197 29.40 14.81 13.74
N LYS A 198 28.84 16.03 13.91
CA LYS A 198 29.65 17.24 14.15
C LYS A 198 30.38 17.23 15.49
N HIS A 199 29.85 16.54 16.49
CA HIS A 199 30.47 16.49 17.83
C HIS A 199 31.49 15.35 17.97
N GLU A 200 31.43 14.33 17.12
CA GLU A 200 32.43 13.27 17.04
C GLU A 200 33.68 13.68 16.24
N VAL A 201 33.53 14.58 15.26
CA VAL A 201 34.65 15.16 14.51
C VAL A 201 35.19 16.41 15.23
N LYS A 202 35.67 16.25 16.47
CA LYS A 202 36.62 17.19 17.05
C LYS A 202 38.02 16.70 16.67
N PHE A 203 38.68 17.44 15.78
CA PHE A 203 40.12 17.30 15.59
C PHE A 203 40.79 17.86 16.86
N ASP A 204 41.47 16.99 17.60
CA ASP A 204 42.52 17.39 18.55
C ASP A 204 43.68 18.07 17.82
#